data_AF-G9YMW1-F1
#
_entry.id   AF-G9YMW1-F1
#
_cell.length_a   1.000
_cell.length_b   1.000
_cell.length_c   1.000
_cell.angle_alpha   90.00
_cell.angle_beta   90.00
_cell.angle_gamma   90.00
#
_symmetry.space_group_name_H-M   'P 1'
#
loop_
_entity.id
_entity.type
_entity.pdbx_description
1 polymer ?
#
loop_
_entity_poly.entity_id
_entity_poly.type
_entity_poly.pdbx_seq_one_letter_code
_entity_poly.pdbx_strand_id
1 'polypeptide(L)'
;MNITSIYMIPFLLFELAIWAGIIYLAVLLIKALRKYLKSGPVRQEKAEMAKSLGEAIRYHRTRCKMTQEFVAESLGVSRQAVSKWESGTADPSTSNLLALAKLFGVSAEELLKSVE
;
A
#
# COMPACT_ATOMS: atom_id res chain seq x y z
N MET A 1 4.78 -64.11 10.26
CA MET A 1 4.39 -62.69 10.33
C MET A 1 3.10 -62.61 11.13
N ASN A 2 3.09 -61.91 12.26
CA ASN A 2 1.94 -61.90 13.16
C ASN A 2 0.82 -61.05 12.55
N ILE A 3 -0.43 -61.51 12.64
CA ILE A 3 -1.62 -60.83 12.06
C ILE A 3 -1.69 -59.36 12.53
N THR A 4 -1.31 -59.09 13.77
CA THR A 4 -1.19 -57.74 14.34
C THR A 4 -0.25 -56.84 13.54
N SER A 5 0.90 -57.35 13.09
CA SER A 5 1.88 -56.58 12.30
C SER A 5 1.36 -56.17 10.92
N ILE A 6 0.42 -56.93 10.35
CA ILE A 6 -0.18 -56.64 9.03
C ILE A 6 -1.08 -55.40 9.10
N TYR A 7 -1.80 -55.20 10.20
CA TYR A 7 -2.67 -54.03 10.40
C TYR A 7 -1.92 -52.77 10.87
N MET A 8 -0.74 -52.92 11.46
CA MET A 8 0.08 -51.78 11.90
C MET A 8 0.62 -50.94 10.74
N ILE A 9 0.94 -51.58 9.61
CA ILE A 9 1.51 -50.89 8.44
C ILE A 9 0.52 -49.90 7.82
N PRO A 10 -0.73 -50.29 7.44
CA PRO A 10 -1.69 -49.34 6.90
C PRO A 10 -2.10 -48.28 7.93
N PHE A 11 -2.13 -48.62 9.22
CA PHE A 11 -2.37 -47.66 10.29
C PHE A 11 -1.27 -46.59 10.36
N LEU A 12 0.00 -46.99 10.33
CA LEU A 12 1.13 -46.06 10.30
C LEU A 12 1.13 -45.17 9.05
N LEU A 13 0.78 -45.71 7.89
CA LEU A 13 0.65 -44.93 6.66
C LEU A 13 -0.48 -43.89 6.75
N PHE A 14 -1.59 -44.25 7.36
CA PHE A 14 -2.71 -43.34 7.60
C PHE A 14 -2.32 -42.20 8.55
N GLU A 15 -1.65 -42.52 9.66
CA GLU A 15 -1.13 -41.53 10.61
C GLU A 15 -0.13 -40.57 9.93
N LEU A 16 0.80 -41.10 9.13
CA LEU A 16 1.74 -40.28 8.36
C LEU A 16 1.05 -39.34 7.38
N ALA A 17 -0.03 -39.79 6.73
CA ALA A 17 -0.81 -38.96 5.83
C ALA A 17 -1.52 -37.81 6.58
N ILE A 18 -2.05 -38.08 7.78
CA ILE A 18 -2.63 -37.05 8.65
C ILE A 18 -1.56 -36.02 9.04
N TRP A 19 -0.40 -36.46 9.51
CA TRP A 19 0.72 -35.57 9.87
C TRP A 19 1.19 -34.73 8.68
N ALA A 20 1.30 -35.32 7.48
CA ALA A 20 1.64 -34.58 6.26
C ALA A 20 0.60 -33.50 5.93
N GLY A 21 -0.69 -33.81 6.10
CA GLY A 21 -1.78 -32.84 5.93
C GLY A 21 -1.71 -31.69 6.93
N ILE A 22 -1.45 -31.99 8.20
CA ILE A 22 -1.27 -30.97 9.26
C ILE A 22 -0.10 -30.05 8.93
N ILE A 23 1.05 -30.62 8.55
CA ILE A 23 2.25 -29.84 8.16
C ILE A 23 1.93 -28.94 6.96
N TYR A 24 1.24 -29.48 5.94
CA TYR A 24 0.85 -28.71 4.76
C TYR A 24 -0.06 -27.53 5.13
N LEU A 25 -1.07 -27.75 5.96
CA LEU A 25 -1.96 -26.69 6.45
C LEU A 25 -1.20 -25.63 7.26
N ALA A 26 -0.25 -26.03 8.11
CA ALA A 26 0.60 -25.11 8.85
C ALA A 26 1.44 -24.21 7.92
N VAL A 27 2.01 -24.79 6.86
CA VAL A 27 2.75 -24.03 5.83
C VAL A 27 1.85 -23.02 5.12
N LEU A 28 0.63 -23.43 4.73
CA LEU A 28 -0.34 -22.53 4.12
C LEU A 28 -0.72 -21.38 5.06
N LEU A 29 -0.94 -21.67 6.35
CA LEU A 29 -1.25 -20.67 7.36
C LEU A 29 -0.10 -19.68 7.52
N ILE A 30 1.15 -20.15 7.61
CA ILE A 30 2.34 -19.29 7.68
C ILE A 30 2.46 -18.42 6.42
N LYS A 31 2.22 -18.98 5.24
CA LYS A 31 2.27 -18.24 3.97
C LYS A 31 1.18 -17.17 3.91
N ALA A 32 -0.04 -17.49 4.34
CA ALA A 32 -1.16 -16.57 4.42
C ALA A 32 -0.89 -15.44 5.43
N LEU A 33 -0.42 -15.79 6.63
CA LEU A 33 -0.03 -14.83 7.67
C LEU A 33 1.10 -13.92 7.21
N ARG A 34 2.14 -14.46 6.56
CA ARG A 34 3.23 -13.65 5.98
C ARG A 34 2.68 -12.66 4.97
N LYS A 35 1.76 -13.07 4.10
CA LYS A 35 1.12 -12.16 3.13
C LYS A 35 0.30 -11.08 3.85
N TYR A 36 -0.50 -11.45 4.85
CA TYR A 36 -1.33 -10.51 5.61
C TYR A 36 -0.48 -9.49 6.39
N LEU A 37 0.51 -9.96 7.16
CA LEU A 37 1.43 -9.13 7.92
C LEU A 37 2.32 -8.25 7.03
N LYS A 38 2.66 -8.69 5.80
CA LYS A 38 3.37 -7.86 4.83
C LYS A 38 2.47 -6.86 4.09
N SER A 39 1.17 -7.12 3.99
CA SER A 39 0.20 -6.26 3.27
C SER A 39 -0.50 -5.23 4.16
N GLY A 40 -0.58 -5.48 5.48
CA GLY A 40 -1.06 -4.52 6.48
C GLY A 40 -0.27 -3.20 6.54
N PRO A 41 1.08 -3.22 6.63
CA PRO A 41 1.87 -2.00 6.74
C PRO A 41 1.84 -1.16 5.45
N VAL A 42 1.67 -1.75 4.26
CA VAL A 42 1.65 -0.99 2.99
C VAL A 42 0.48 -0.01 2.90
N ARG A 43 -0.65 -0.29 3.56
CA ARG A 43 -1.83 0.58 3.55
C ARG A 43 -1.73 1.70 4.60
N GLN A 44 -1.05 1.44 5.71
CA GLN A 44 -0.75 2.42 6.76
C GLN A 44 0.45 3.29 6.38
N GLU A 45 1.51 2.74 5.79
CA GLU A 45 2.64 3.48 5.22
C GLU A 45 2.21 4.40 4.09
N LYS A 46 1.22 4.05 3.25
CA LYS A 46 0.70 5.00 2.25
C LYS A 46 -0.12 6.13 2.86
N ALA A 47 -0.73 5.91 4.02
CA ALA A 47 -1.43 6.94 4.77
C ALA A 47 -0.43 7.82 5.56
N GLU A 48 0.66 7.24 6.07
CA GLU A 48 1.77 7.95 6.72
C GLU A 48 2.75 8.60 5.72
N MET A 49 2.89 8.09 4.49
CA MET A 49 3.76 8.67 3.45
C MET A 49 3.16 9.94 2.85
N ALA A 50 1.92 10.31 3.16
CA ALA A 50 1.58 11.72 3.09
C ALA A 50 2.12 12.36 4.38
N LYS A 51 3.44 12.36 4.57
CA LYS A 51 4.13 12.96 5.73
C LYS A 51 4.56 14.41 5.44
N SER A 52 4.33 14.84 4.20
CA SER A 52 4.61 16.18 3.72
C SER A 52 3.53 16.64 2.76
N LEU A 53 3.38 17.96 2.61
CA LEU A 53 2.50 18.56 1.62
C LEU A 53 2.84 18.07 0.20
N GLY A 54 4.12 17.95 -0.12
CA GLY A 54 4.58 17.50 -1.44
C GLY A 54 4.14 16.07 -1.77
N GLU A 55 4.24 15.16 -0.81
CA GLU A 55 3.76 13.80 -0.98
C GLU A 55 2.24 13.71 -1.09
N ALA A 56 1.50 14.54 -0.32
CA ALA A 56 0.05 14.64 -0.46
C ALA A 56 -0.34 15.11 -1.87
N ILE A 57 0.29 16.17 -2.38
CA ILE A 57 0.07 16.66 -3.76
C ILE A 57 0.32 15.54 -4.78
N ARG A 58 1.45 14.82 -4.65
CA ARG A 58 1.78 13.70 -5.54
C ARG A 58 0.78 12.55 -5.43
N TYR A 59 0.34 12.22 -4.22
CA TYR A 59 -0.65 11.18 -3.95
C TYR A 59 -1.98 11.51 -4.64
N HIS A 60 -2.52 12.70 -4.44
CA HIS A 60 -3.78 13.11 -5.05
C HIS A 60 -3.67 13.20 -6.58
N ARG A 61 -2.56 13.75 -7.10
CA ARG A 61 -2.31 13.76 -8.56
C ARG A 61 -2.34 12.36 -9.16
N THR A 62 -1.61 11.40 -8.56
CA THR A 62 -1.53 10.03 -9.07
C THR A 62 -2.83 9.26 -8.91
N ARG A 63 -3.58 9.49 -7.82
CA ARG A 63 -4.94 8.99 -7.62
C ARG A 63 -5.89 9.48 -8.72
N CYS A 64 -5.76 10.74 -9.13
CA CYS A 64 -6.50 11.33 -10.25
C CYS A 64 -5.94 10.96 -11.63
N LYS A 65 -4.88 10.14 -11.70
CA LYS A 65 -4.21 9.71 -12.95
C LYS A 65 -3.68 10.87 -13.81
N MET A 66 -3.30 11.98 -13.18
CA MET A 66 -2.79 13.17 -13.86
C MET A 66 -1.26 13.17 -13.95
N THR A 67 -0.70 13.77 -15.01
CA THR A 67 0.75 14.03 -15.11
C THR A 67 1.10 15.35 -14.44
N GLN A 68 2.38 15.56 -14.10
CA GLN A 68 2.84 16.86 -13.60
C GLN A 68 2.64 17.98 -14.64
N GLU A 69 2.80 17.66 -15.92
CA GLU A 69 2.50 18.58 -17.04
C GLU A 69 1.05 19.02 -17.03
N PHE A 70 0.12 18.06 -16.92
CA PHE A 70 -1.30 18.35 -16.92
C PHE A 70 -1.72 19.25 -15.75
N VAL A 71 -1.19 18.98 -14.55
CA VAL A 71 -1.45 19.83 -13.38
C VAL A 71 -0.87 21.24 -13.60
N ALA A 72 0.33 21.33 -14.17
CA ALA A 72 0.97 22.61 -14.43
C ALA A 72 0.17 23.45 -15.43
N GLU A 73 -0.25 22.86 -16.55
CA GLU A 73 -1.10 23.49 -17.56
C GLU A 73 -2.44 23.93 -16.95
N SER A 74 -3.08 23.07 -16.14
CA SER A 74 -4.35 23.36 -15.49
C SER A 74 -4.28 24.53 -14.51
N LEU A 75 -3.12 24.73 -13.87
CA LEU A 75 -2.88 25.80 -12.90
C LEU A 75 -2.21 27.03 -13.49
N GLY A 76 -1.82 27.00 -14.77
CA GLY A 76 -1.07 28.09 -15.40
C GLY A 76 0.33 28.30 -14.80
N VAL A 77 0.98 27.22 -14.34
CA VAL A 77 2.32 27.25 -13.75
C VAL A 77 3.29 26.39 -14.57
N SER A 78 4.59 26.47 -14.26
CA SER A 78 5.56 25.58 -14.90
C SER A 78 5.51 24.17 -14.31
N ARG A 79 5.78 23.16 -15.14
CA ARG A 79 5.97 21.77 -14.70
C ARG A 79 7.02 21.64 -13.59
N GLN A 80 8.08 22.45 -13.66
CA GLN A 80 9.12 22.51 -12.63
C GLN A 80 8.57 23.00 -11.29
N ALA A 81 7.61 23.92 -11.26
CA ALA A 81 6.95 24.34 -10.03
C ALA A 81 6.23 23.15 -9.37
N VAL A 82 5.42 22.41 -10.14
CA VAL A 82 4.74 21.19 -9.65
C VAL A 82 5.74 20.15 -9.15
N SER A 83 6.85 19.94 -9.87
CA SER A 83 7.91 19.03 -9.44
C SER A 83 8.61 19.48 -8.16
N LYS A 84 8.75 20.79 -7.91
CA LYS A 84 9.35 21.32 -6.68
C LYS A 84 8.41 21.14 -5.49
N TRP A 85 7.11 21.38 -5.69
CA TRP A 85 6.08 21.13 -4.69
C TRP A 85 6.04 19.65 -4.29
N GLU A 86 5.98 18.75 -5.27
CA GLU A 86 5.94 17.30 -5.01
C GLU A 86 7.23 16.73 -4.37
N SER A 87 8.35 17.45 -4.49
CA SER A 87 9.63 17.07 -3.87
C SER A 87 9.90 17.79 -2.54
N GLY A 88 9.01 18.69 -2.11
CA GLY A 88 9.19 19.49 -0.89
C GLY A 88 10.31 20.52 -0.97
N THR A 89 10.83 20.82 -2.17
CA THR A 89 11.92 21.81 -2.35
C THR A 89 11.41 23.25 -2.46
N ALA A 90 10.10 23.42 -2.67
CA ALA A 90 9.40 24.68 -2.55
C ALA A 90 7.93 24.40 -2.20
N ASP A 91 7.27 25.34 -1.56
CA ASP A 91 5.84 25.23 -1.27
C ASP A 91 4.99 25.96 -2.33
N PRO A 92 3.77 25.46 -2.63
CA PRO A 92 2.81 26.22 -3.41
C PRO A 92 2.33 27.44 -2.63
N SER A 93 2.06 28.54 -3.33
CA SER A 93 1.35 29.67 -2.71
C SER A 93 -0.04 29.24 -2.26
N THR A 94 -0.66 29.99 -1.35
CA THR A 94 -2.04 29.73 -0.89
C THR A 94 -3.03 29.66 -2.06
N SER A 95 -2.87 30.49 -3.08
CA SER A 95 -3.68 30.46 -4.30
C SER A 95 -3.52 29.15 -5.07
N ASN A 96 -2.29 28.67 -5.22
CA ASN A 96 -1.99 27.43 -5.93
C ASN A 96 -2.45 26.21 -5.14
N LEU A 97 -2.32 26.24 -3.81
CA LEU A 97 -2.84 25.19 -2.93
C LEU A 97 -4.36 25.05 -3.06
N LEU A 98 -5.09 26.17 -3.06
CA LEU A 98 -6.54 26.17 -3.29
C LEU A 98 -6.90 25.66 -4.70
N ALA A 99 -6.10 26.00 -5.72
CA ALA A 99 -6.29 25.52 -7.07
C ALA A 99 -6.03 23.99 -7.19
N LEU A 100 -5.00 23.49 -6.53
CA LEU A 100 -4.71 22.05 -6.42
C LEU A 100 -5.86 21.30 -5.75
N ALA A 101 -6.36 21.82 -4.62
CA ALA A 101 -7.49 21.23 -3.91
C ALA A 101 -8.73 21.12 -4.81
N LYS A 102 -9.06 22.20 -5.54
CA LYS A 102 -10.16 22.20 -6.52
C LYS A 102 -9.91 21.20 -7.66
N LEU A 103 -8.70 21.16 -8.22
CA LEU A 103 -8.36 20.26 -9.33
C LEU A 103 -8.46 18.78 -8.92
N PHE A 104 -8.06 18.45 -7.69
CA PHE A 104 -8.09 17.09 -7.17
C PHE A 104 -9.43 16.69 -6.55
N GLY A 105 -10.36 17.63 -6.38
CA GLY A 105 -11.68 17.38 -5.77
C GLY A 105 -11.60 17.08 -4.27
N VAL A 106 -10.66 17.72 -3.56
CA VAL A 106 -10.46 17.59 -2.10
C VAL A 106 -10.44 18.97 -1.44
N SER A 107 -10.51 19.02 -0.11
CA SER A 107 -10.33 20.28 0.61
C SER A 107 -8.85 20.66 0.73
N ALA A 108 -8.55 21.95 0.89
CA ALA A 108 -7.18 22.39 1.16
C ALA A 108 -6.66 21.86 2.52
N GLU A 109 -7.56 21.68 3.49
CA GLU A 109 -7.26 21.03 4.77
C GLU A 109 -6.82 19.58 4.57
N GLU A 110 -7.46 18.83 3.67
CA GLU A 110 -7.06 17.45 3.36
C GLU A 110 -5.64 17.37 2.76
N LEU A 111 -5.24 18.36 1.96
CA LEU A 111 -3.86 18.48 1.46
C LEU A 111 -2.85 18.87 2.53
N LEU A 112 -3.28 19.59 3.57
CA LEU A 112 -2.42 20.06 4.67
C LEU A 112 -2.37 19.11 5.86
N LYS A 113 -3.31 18.16 5.96
CA LYS A 113 -3.39 17.18 7.05
C LYS A 113 -2.14 16.28 7.17
N SER A 114 -1.32 16.27 6.12
CA SER A 114 -0.02 15.59 6.06
C SER A 114 1.16 16.36 6.65
N VAL A 115 0.96 17.61 7.06
CA VAL A 115 2.02 18.53 7.52
C VAL A 115 2.11 18.60 9.05
N GLU A 116 1.20 17.95 9.78
CA GLU A 116 1.23 17.83 11.26
C GLU A 116 2.12 16.69 11.78
#